data_AF-A0A7C5MV81-F1
#
_entry.id   AF-A0A7C5MV81-F1
#
_cell.length_a   1.000
_cell.length_b   1.000
_cell.length_c   1.000
_cell.angle_alpha   90.00
_cell.angle_beta   90.00
_cell.angle_gamma   90.00
#
_symmetry.space_group_name_H-M   'P 1'
#
loop_
_entity.id
_entity.type
_entity.pdbx_description
1 polymer ?
#
loop_
_entity_poly.entity_id
_entity_poly.type
_entity_poly.pdbx_seq_one_letter_code
_entity_poly.pdbx_strand_id
1 'polypeptide(L)'
;MNEQGPKGRTQPAGGKGPGIFEASARSRSSRAIRAVGLLIIAGAVVVAVGSFWIMTGASTIEPTPRVWTAIWISNATLIVLVVALVLTEIVVLWQARRRRQSGARLRSRLVVLFAGVATIPALIVAIFAAITLNQGLDQWFSERTRDIVESSRQVARSYLLEHAEVLRDDVIWVAAELEAARDVFEADKDRFQQVLTALAATRSLPFTSLVASDGDTLMRAQINVQGPQPLVTPEILAGVEEGVPTLLSPGSTNLVGSLVKLRGYEDTYLFAAKPVDQDVLEYMKLTDQNISEYRVYASNRVVFQLTF
;
A
#
# COMPACT_ATOMS: atom_id res chain seq x y z
N MET A 1 -14.07 117.57 -3.32
CA MET A 1 -12.76 117.87 -3.92
C MET A 1 -12.24 116.59 -4.56
N ASN A 2 -11.99 116.66 -5.88
CA ASN A 2 -11.29 115.75 -6.80
C ASN A 2 -11.77 114.30 -6.94
N GLU A 3 -11.82 113.63 -8.09
CA GLU A 3 -11.84 113.88 -9.56
C GLU A 3 -11.22 112.62 -10.22
N GLN A 4 -11.83 112.16 -11.33
CA GLN A 4 -11.23 111.39 -12.45
C GLN A 4 -11.05 109.84 -12.38
N GLY A 5 -11.74 109.12 -13.29
CA GLY A 5 -11.27 107.85 -13.92
C GLY A 5 -10.29 108.15 -15.09
N PRO A 6 -10.03 107.29 -16.13
CA PRO A 6 -10.57 105.96 -16.49
C PRO A 6 -9.54 104.94 -17.15
N LYS A 7 -10.06 103.82 -17.72
CA LYS A 7 -9.55 102.94 -18.84
C LYS A 7 -8.34 101.99 -18.65
N GLY A 8 -8.49 100.76 -19.15
CA GLY A 8 -7.38 99.92 -19.66
C GLY A 8 -7.67 98.41 -19.80
N ARG A 9 -7.85 97.92 -21.03
CA ARG A 9 -7.97 96.50 -21.42
C ARG A 9 -6.63 95.75 -21.30
N THR A 10 -6.66 94.46 -20.97
CA THR A 10 -5.85 93.39 -21.64
C THR A 10 -6.38 91.98 -21.30
N GLN A 11 -6.88 91.28 -22.32
CA GLN A 11 -6.78 89.81 -22.52
C GLN A 11 -5.95 89.67 -23.82
N PRO A 12 -5.20 88.58 -24.17
CA PRO A 12 -5.39 87.17 -23.78
C PRO A 12 -4.11 86.31 -23.55
N ALA A 13 -4.25 85.04 -23.15
CA ALA A 13 -3.60 83.87 -23.77
C ALA A 13 -3.75 82.56 -22.97
N GLY A 14 -4.50 81.60 -23.53
CA GLY A 14 -4.09 80.20 -23.76
C GLY A 14 -3.68 79.27 -22.62
N GLY A 15 -4.40 78.14 -22.49
CA GLY A 15 -3.71 76.85 -22.36
C GLY A 15 -4.42 75.71 -21.59
N LYS A 16 -4.86 74.72 -22.37
CA LYS A 16 -4.99 73.27 -22.06
C LYS A 16 -6.23 72.79 -21.29
N GLY A 17 -7.26 72.41 -22.06
CA GLY A 17 -8.27 71.44 -21.61
C GLY A 17 -7.66 70.04 -21.40
N PRO A 18 -8.23 69.22 -20.51
CA PRO A 18 -7.70 67.89 -20.19
C PRO A 18 -7.81 66.95 -21.39
N GLY A 19 -6.69 66.29 -21.69
CA GLY A 19 -6.46 65.54 -22.91
C GLY A 19 -7.29 64.27 -23.05
N ILE A 20 -7.80 64.09 -24.25
CA ILE A 20 -8.52 62.94 -24.82
C ILE A 20 -7.67 61.64 -24.84
N PHE A 21 -6.43 61.69 -24.34
CA PHE A 21 -5.45 60.60 -24.34
C PHE A 21 -5.43 59.74 -23.05
N GLU A 22 -6.07 60.16 -21.96
CA GLU A 22 -6.09 59.36 -20.72
C GLU A 22 -7.19 58.28 -20.68
N ALA A 23 -8.25 58.42 -21.48
CA ALA A 23 -9.38 57.48 -21.48
C ALA A 23 -9.07 56.13 -22.15
N SER A 24 -8.05 56.07 -23.01
CA SER A 24 -7.68 54.86 -23.78
C SER A 24 -6.78 53.89 -23.01
N ALA A 25 -6.09 54.32 -21.95
CA ALA A 25 -5.18 53.49 -21.15
C ALA A 25 -5.90 52.54 -20.17
N ARG A 26 -7.05 52.96 -19.59
CA ARG A 26 -7.81 52.11 -18.64
C ARG A 26 -8.53 50.92 -19.28
N SER A 27 -8.90 51.03 -20.56
CA SER A 27 -9.61 49.96 -21.28
C SER A 27 -8.68 48.78 -21.64
N ARG A 28 -7.43 49.07 -22.02
CA ARG A 28 -6.46 48.07 -22.50
C ARG A 28 -5.91 47.16 -21.37
N SER A 29 -5.76 47.71 -20.16
CA SER A 29 -5.36 46.96 -18.95
C SER A 29 -6.36 45.85 -18.57
N SER A 30 -7.67 46.10 -18.70
CA SER A 30 -8.71 45.12 -18.34
C SER A 30 -8.76 43.88 -19.24
N ARG A 31 -8.32 43.99 -20.50
CA ARG A 31 -8.24 42.86 -21.44
C ARG A 31 -7.00 42.02 -21.21
N ALA A 32 -5.86 42.65 -20.94
CA ALA A 32 -4.61 41.96 -20.66
C ALA A 32 -4.72 41.09 -19.39
N ILE A 33 -5.30 41.61 -18.32
CA ILE A 33 -5.51 40.87 -17.06
C ILE A 33 -6.41 39.64 -17.29
N ARG A 34 -7.49 39.77 -18.08
CA ARG A 34 -8.38 38.65 -18.40
C ARG A 34 -7.70 37.59 -19.27
N ALA A 35 -6.88 38.01 -20.23
CA ALA A 35 -6.13 37.08 -21.08
C ALA A 35 -5.10 36.30 -20.25
N VAL A 36 -4.38 36.97 -19.35
CA VAL A 36 -3.44 36.32 -18.42
C VAL A 36 -4.18 35.33 -17.50
N GLY A 37 -5.33 35.72 -16.95
CA GLY A 37 -6.15 34.81 -16.12
C GLY A 37 -6.61 33.57 -16.87
N LEU A 38 -7.05 33.72 -18.12
CA LEU A 38 -7.49 32.60 -18.95
C LEU A 38 -6.33 31.66 -19.32
N LEU A 39 -5.13 32.20 -19.60
CA LEU A 39 -3.93 31.41 -19.82
C LEU A 39 -3.50 30.62 -18.58
N ILE A 40 -3.56 31.23 -17.39
CA ILE A 40 -3.25 30.54 -16.13
C ILE A 40 -4.22 29.38 -15.89
N ILE A 41 -5.53 29.60 -16.09
CA ILE A 41 -6.55 28.55 -15.92
C ILE A 41 -6.33 27.43 -16.94
N ALA A 42 -6.13 27.74 -18.22
CA ALA A 42 -5.87 26.75 -19.25
C ALA A 42 -4.59 25.94 -18.96
N GLY A 43 -3.52 26.62 -18.54
CA GLY A 43 -2.28 25.97 -18.10
C GLY A 43 -2.50 25.06 -16.89
N ALA A 44 -3.30 25.49 -15.92
CA ALA A 44 -3.64 24.69 -14.75
C ALA A 44 -4.37 23.41 -15.13
N VAL A 45 -5.35 23.49 -16.05
CA VAL A 45 -6.07 22.31 -16.55
C VAL A 45 -5.13 21.36 -17.29
N VAL A 46 -4.26 21.87 -18.16
CA VAL A 46 -3.29 21.04 -18.91
C VAL A 46 -2.33 20.33 -17.96
N VAL A 47 -1.79 21.04 -16.96
CA VAL A 47 -0.88 20.45 -15.97
C VAL A 47 -1.60 19.44 -15.10
N ALA A 48 -2.84 19.70 -14.67
CA ALA A 48 -3.63 18.75 -13.87
C ALA A 48 -3.93 17.47 -14.66
N VAL A 49 -4.33 17.58 -15.93
CA VAL A 49 -4.58 16.42 -16.80
C VAL A 49 -3.29 15.65 -17.08
N GLY A 50 -2.19 16.34 -17.37
CA GLY A 50 -0.88 15.71 -17.54
C GLY A 50 -0.41 15.00 -16.28
N SER A 51 -0.59 15.61 -15.11
CA SER A 51 -0.27 15.01 -13.81
C SER A 51 -1.09 13.75 -13.55
N PHE A 52 -2.40 13.79 -13.87
CA PHE A 52 -3.28 12.63 -13.77
C PHE A 52 -2.84 11.49 -14.68
N TRP A 53 -2.51 11.78 -15.95
CA TRP A 53 -2.00 10.78 -16.91
C TRP A 53 -0.68 10.12 -16.46
N ILE A 54 0.20 10.88 -15.83
CA ILE A 54 1.45 10.34 -15.29
C ILE A 54 1.17 9.47 -14.06
N MET A 55 0.30 9.92 -13.15
CA MET A 55 -0.05 9.18 -11.92
C MET A 55 -0.79 7.87 -12.19
N THR A 56 -1.62 7.79 -13.22
CA THR A 56 -2.34 6.55 -13.58
C THR A 56 -1.46 5.53 -14.32
N GLY A 57 -0.18 5.85 -14.57
CA GLY A 57 0.72 4.96 -15.30
C GLY A 57 0.41 4.87 -16.81
N ALA A 58 -0.44 5.75 -17.33
CA ALA A 58 -0.75 5.82 -18.76
C ALA A 58 0.39 6.48 -19.58
N SER A 59 1.38 7.08 -18.91
CA SER A 59 2.58 7.66 -19.52
C SER A 59 3.79 6.73 -19.39
N THR A 60 4.73 6.82 -20.33
CA THR A 60 6.03 6.10 -20.29
C THR A 60 7.05 6.70 -19.31
N ILE A 61 6.67 7.73 -18.54
CA ILE A 61 7.57 8.39 -17.58
C ILE A 61 7.61 7.55 -16.30
N GLU A 62 8.81 7.13 -15.90
CA GLU A 62 8.98 6.38 -14.64
C GLU A 62 8.61 7.25 -13.42
N PRO A 63 7.77 6.74 -12.50
CA PRO A 63 7.39 7.43 -11.26
C PRO A 63 8.56 7.54 -10.27
N THR A 64 9.54 8.40 -10.56
CA THR A 64 10.65 8.68 -9.63
C THR A 64 10.25 9.72 -8.59
N PRO A 65 10.84 9.72 -7.37
CA PRO A 65 10.52 10.71 -6.33
C PRO A 65 10.66 12.17 -6.79
N ARG A 66 11.56 12.43 -7.74
CA ARG A 66 11.72 13.75 -8.38
C ARG A 66 10.52 14.16 -9.21
N VAL A 67 9.96 13.23 -10.01
CA VAL A 67 8.76 13.45 -10.82
C VAL A 67 7.56 13.75 -9.90
N TRP A 68 7.39 12.96 -8.83
CA TRP A 68 6.35 13.22 -7.82
C TRP A 68 6.48 14.60 -7.20
N THR A 69 7.69 14.97 -6.76
CA THR A 69 7.95 16.29 -6.17
C THR A 69 7.64 17.43 -7.15
N ALA A 70 8.01 17.28 -8.43
CA ALA A 70 7.73 18.26 -9.47
C ALA A 70 6.23 18.40 -9.76
N ILE A 71 5.49 17.29 -9.80
CA ILE A 71 4.02 17.28 -9.97
C ILE A 71 3.37 18.00 -8.79
N TRP A 72 3.77 17.70 -7.56
CA TRP A 72 3.23 18.35 -6.36
C TRP A 72 3.50 19.85 -6.33
N ILE A 73 4.74 20.27 -6.57
CA ILE A 73 5.10 21.70 -6.58
C ILE A 73 4.36 22.45 -7.69
N SER A 74 4.29 21.88 -8.90
CA SER A 74 3.60 22.52 -10.02
C SER A 74 2.10 22.67 -9.78
N ASN A 75 1.42 21.61 -9.32
CA ASN A 75 0.00 21.67 -8.96
C ASN A 75 -0.25 22.64 -7.80
N ALA A 76 0.54 22.58 -6.73
CA ALA A 76 0.39 23.50 -5.59
C ALA A 76 0.55 24.96 -6.02
N THR A 77 1.55 25.26 -6.85
CA THR A 77 1.78 26.61 -7.38
C THR A 77 0.60 27.09 -8.22
N LEU A 78 0.06 26.24 -9.09
CA LEU A 78 -1.09 26.56 -9.93
C LEU A 78 -2.36 26.78 -9.11
N ILE A 79 -2.60 25.96 -8.09
CA ILE A 79 -3.71 26.13 -7.15
C ILE A 79 -3.61 27.49 -6.46
N VAL A 80 -2.44 27.85 -5.94
CA VAL A 80 -2.22 29.17 -5.31
C VAL A 80 -2.48 30.31 -6.29
N LEU A 81 -2.00 30.22 -7.53
CA LEU A 81 -2.24 31.23 -8.57
C LEU A 81 -3.74 31.37 -8.89
N VAL A 82 -4.46 30.26 -9.06
CA VAL A 82 -5.90 30.26 -9.33
C VAL A 82 -6.67 30.85 -8.14
N VAL A 83 -6.35 30.45 -6.91
CA VAL A 83 -6.95 31.00 -5.69
C VAL A 83 -6.70 32.50 -5.60
N ALA A 84 -5.47 32.96 -5.83
CA ALA A 84 -5.13 34.38 -5.84
C ALA A 84 -5.97 35.15 -6.87
N LEU A 85 -6.09 34.62 -8.10
CA LEU A 85 -6.92 35.19 -9.17
C LEU A 85 -8.38 35.35 -8.74
N VAL A 86 -8.96 34.29 -8.20
CA VAL A 86 -10.35 34.26 -7.71
C VAL A 86 -10.54 35.29 -6.59
N LEU A 87 -9.63 35.34 -5.62
CA LEU A 87 -9.67 36.32 -4.53
C LEU A 87 -9.58 37.76 -5.03
N THR A 88 -8.69 38.06 -5.99
CA THR A 88 -8.63 39.39 -6.60
C THR A 88 -9.94 39.77 -7.28
N GLU A 89 -10.57 38.86 -8.02
CA GLU A 89 -11.84 39.14 -8.69
C GLU A 89 -12.96 39.39 -7.67
N ILE A 90 -13.01 38.60 -6.59
CA ILE A 90 -13.94 38.80 -5.47
C ILE A 90 -13.74 40.19 -4.84
N VAL A 91 -12.50 40.59 -4.56
CA VAL A 91 -12.18 41.89 -3.98
C VAL A 91 -12.57 43.04 -4.91
N VAL A 92 -12.26 42.94 -6.21
CA VAL A 92 -12.64 43.94 -7.22
C VAL A 92 -14.16 44.07 -7.32
N LEU A 93 -14.87 42.95 -7.36
CA LEU A 93 -16.34 42.92 -7.35
C LEU A 93 -16.92 43.57 -6.09
N TRP A 94 -16.32 43.30 -4.92
CA TRP A 94 -16.73 43.89 -3.66
C TRP A 94 -16.49 45.42 -3.61
N GLN A 95 -15.35 45.88 -4.10
CA GLN A 95 -15.02 47.31 -4.19
C GLN A 95 -15.93 48.05 -5.19
N ALA A 96 -16.23 47.46 -6.34
CA ALA A 96 -17.15 48.01 -7.33
C ALA A 96 -18.57 48.18 -6.76
N ARG A 97 -18.99 47.27 -5.87
CA ARG A 97 -20.25 47.34 -5.13
C ARG A 97 -20.30 48.55 -4.19
N ARG A 98 -19.16 48.90 -3.57
CA ARG A 98 -19.05 49.99 -2.59
C ARG A 98 -19.08 51.39 -3.24
N ARG A 99 -18.67 51.52 -4.51
CA ARG A 99 -18.51 52.83 -5.20
C ARG A 99 -19.76 53.38 -5.92
N ARG A 100 -20.97 52.82 -5.75
CA ARG A 100 -22.28 53.36 -6.23
C ARG A 100 -22.24 54.07 -7.61
N GLN A 101 -21.64 53.47 -8.66
CA GLN A 101 -21.75 54.01 -10.02
C GLN A 101 -23.10 53.62 -10.66
N SER A 102 -23.78 54.60 -11.26
CA SER A 102 -25.06 54.53 -11.95
C SER A 102 -24.96 53.58 -13.16
N GLY A 103 -25.31 52.29 -12.94
CA GLY A 103 -25.24 51.22 -13.97
C GLY A 103 -24.62 49.92 -13.47
N ALA A 104 -23.83 49.95 -12.39
CA ALA A 104 -23.10 48.78 -11.87
C ALA A 104 -24.01 47.69 -11.25
N ARG A 105 -25.20 48.06 -10.75
CA ARG A 105 -26.11 47.13 -10.04
C ARG A 105 -26.66 46.02 -10.93
N LEU A 106 -26.95 46.30 -12.21
CA LEU A 106 -27.52 45.32 -13.13
C LEU A 106 -26.47 44.28 -13.54
N ARG A 107 -25.27 44.73 -13.93
CA ARG A 107 -24.15 43.85 -14.29
C ARG A 107 -23.72 42.97 -13.11
N SER A 108 -23.64 43.51 -11.89
CA SER A 108 -23.28 42.70 -10.72
C SER A 108 -24.32 41.64 -10.37
N ARG A 109 -25.62 41.94 -10.52
CA ARG A 109 -26.70 40.99 -10.22
C ARG A 109 -26.67 39.80 -11.18
N LEU A 110 -26.46 40.08 -12.47
CA LEU A 110 -26.28 39.05 -13.50
C LEU A 110 -25.03 38.19 -13.26
N VAL A 111 -23.89 38.80 -12.90
CA VAL A 111 -22.66 38.05 -12.61
C VAL A 111 -22.84 37.13 -11.40
N VAL A 112 -23.48 37.59 -10.32
CA VAL A 112 -23.74 36.74 -9.13
C VAL A 112 -24.72 35.61 -9.46
N LEU A 113 -25.79 35.88 -10.21
CA LEU A 113 -26.75 34.86 -10.63
C LEU A 113 -26.08 33.80 -11.51
N PHE A 114 -25.30 34.21 -12.52
CA PHE A 114 -24.56 33.29 -13.38
C PHE A 114 -23.51 32.49 -12.60
N ALA A 115 -22.75 33.14 -11.72
CA ALA A 115 -21.76 32.47 -10.89
C ALA A 115 -22.40 31.43 -9.97
N GLY A 116 -23.52 31.76 -9.33
CA GLY A 116 -24.25 30.81 -8.48
C GLY A 116 -24.80 29.61 -9.27
N VAL A 117 -25.45 29.87 -10.41
CA VAL A 117 -26.01 28.83 -11.27
C VAL A 117 -24.93 27.90 -11.84
N ALA A 118 -23.73 28.40 -12.10
CA ALA A 118 -22.61 27.57 -12.57
C ALA A 118 -21.87 26.86 -11.42
N THR A 119 -21.64 27.55 -10.30
CA THR A 119 -20.75 27.07 -9.22
C THR A 119 -21.45 26.03 -8.34
N ILE A 120 -22.73 26.24 -8.00
CA ILE A 120 -23.45 25.34 -7.08
C ILE A 120 -23.51 23.90 -7.63
N PRO A 121 -23.94 23.65 -8.89
CA PRO A 121 -23.96 22.29 -9.43
C PRO A 121 -22.57 21.67 -9.53
N ALA A 122 -21.55 22.46 -9.90
CA ALA A 122 -20.18 21.99 -9.98
C ALA A 122 -19.64 21.54 -8.61
N LEU A 123 -19.96 22.28 -7.54
CA LEU A 123 -19.59 21.94 -6.17
C LEU A 123 -20.28 20.65 -5.70
N ILE A 124 -21.56 20.49 -6.01
CA ILE A 124 -22.31 19.27 -5.72
C ILE A 124 -21.67 18.07 -6.42
N VAL A 125 -21.41 18.17 -7.73
CA VAL A 125 -20.77 17.10 -8.51
C VAL A 125 -19.38 16.76 -7.95
N ALA A 126 -18.58 17.76 -7.57
CA ALA A 126 -17.26 17.54 -6.99
C ALA A 126 -17.33 16.80 -5.64
N ILE A 127 -18.27 17.17 -4.77
CA ILE A 127 -18.48 16.49 -3.48
C ILE A 127 -18.91 15.04 -3.70
N PHE A 128 -19.90 14.80 -4.56
CA PHE A 128 -20.35 13.44 -4.89
C PHE A 128 -19.23 12.62 -5.49
N ALA A 129 -18.47 13.16 -6.45
CA ALA A 129 -17.33 12.47 -7.04
C ALA A 129 -16.26 12.12 -6.00
N ALA A 130 -15.95 13.03 -5.07
CA ALA A 130 -15.00 12.77 -3.99
C ALA A 130 -15.48 11.66 -3.05
N ILE A 131 -16.76 11.69 -2.65
CA ILE A 131 -17.35 10.65 -1.78
C ILE A 131 -17.37 9.31 -2.49
N THR A 132 -17.87 9.26 -3.73
CA THR A 132 -17.95 8.03 -4.52
C THR A 132 -16.57 7.47 -4.82
N LEU A 133 -15.59 8.31 -5.12
CA LEU A 133 -14.20 7.87 -5.31
C LEU A 133 -13.64 7.29 -4.01
N ASN A 134 -13.78 8.01 -2.89
CA ASN A 134 -13.24 7.55 -1.61
C ASN A 134 -13.88 6.22 -1.16
N GLN A 135 -15.20 6.13 -1.20
CA GLN A 135 -15.94 4.90 -0.85
C GLN A 135 -15.69 3.76 -1.83
N GLY A 136 -15.62 4.05 -3.14
CA GLY A 136 -15.34 3.06 -4.17
C GLY A 136 -13.94 2.48 -4.05
N LEU A 137 -12.94 3.33 -3.80
CA LEU A 137 -11.56 2.88 -3.56
C LEU A 137 -11.48 2.06 -2.26
N ASP A 138 -12.04 2.55 -1.15
CA ASP A 138 -12.00 1.85 0.13
C ASP A 138 -12.65 0.46 0.05
N GLN A 139 -13.81 0.35 -0.59
CA GLN A 139 -14.52 -0.92 -0.73
C GLN A 139 -13.75 -1.89 -1.64
N TRP A 140 -13.29 -1.42 -2.80
CA TRP A 140 -12.60 -2.25 -3.78
C TRP A 140 -11.21 -2.70 -3.30
N PHE A 141 -10.50 -1.86 -2.54
CA PHE A 141 -9.20 -2.24 -1.98
C PHE A 141 -9.32 -3.08 -0.70
N SER A 142 -10.29 -2.82 0.18
CA SER A 142 -10.39 -3.56 1.45
C SER A 142 -10.85 -5.01 1.25
N GLU A 143 -11.87 -5.25 0.42
CA GLU A 143 -12.38 -6.60 0.18
C GLU A 143 -11.40 -7.40 -0.68
N ARG A 144 -10.95 -6.83 -1.81
CA ARG A 144 -10.07 -7.55 -2.73
C ARG A 144 -8.70 -7.85 -2.11
N THR A 145 -8.12 -6.90 -1.37
CA THR A 145 -6.82 -7.16 -0.70
C THR A 145 -6.99 -8.21 0.39
N ARG A 146 -8.09 -8.16 1.16
CA ARG A 146 -8.39 -9.17 2.17
C ARG A 146 -8.54 -10.56 1.55
N ASP A 147 -9.29 -10.68 0.46
CA ASP A 147 -9.51 -11.95 -0.22
C ASP A 147 -8.20 -12.51 -0.82
N ILE A 148 -7.33 -11.64 -1.34
CA ILE A 148 -6.00 -12.04 -1.83
C ILE A 148 -5.13 -12.56 -0.67
N VAL A 149 -5.14 -11.89 0.48
CA VAL A 149 -4.38 -12.32 1.66
C VAL A 149 -4.92 -13.65 2.20
N GLU A 150 -6.23 -13.81 2.32
CA GLU A 150 -6.86 -15.03 2.82
C GLU A 150 -6.66 -16.21 1.86
N SER A 151 -6.81 -16.00 0.55
CA SER A 151 -6.55 -17.04 -0.45
C SER A 151 -5.07 -17.44 -0.49
N SER A 152 -4.15 -16.49 -0.37
CA SER A 152 -2.71 -16.78 -0.28
C SER A 152 -2.38 -17.62 0.96
N ARG A 153 -2.99 -17.31 2.11
CA ARG A 153 -2.89 -18.12 3.33
C ARG A 153 -3.38 -19.54 3.11
N GLN A 154 -4.55 -19.69 2.48
CA GLN A 154 -5.12 -21.00 2.23
C GLN A 154 -4.21 -21.84 1.34
N VAL A 155 -3.63 -21.24 0.29
CA VAL A 155 -2.67 -21.92 -0.59
C VAL A 155 -1.42 -22.33 0.19
N ALA A 156 -0.82 -21.43 0.97
CA ALA A 156 0.37 -21.74 1.78
C ALA A 156 0.10 -22.86 2.80
N ARG A 157 -1.07 -22.84 3.46
CA ARG A 157 -1.48 -23.90 4.39
C ARG A 157 -1.67 -25.24 3.68
N SER A 158 -2.34 -25.25 2.53
CA SER A 158 -2.52 -26.46 1.73
C SER A 158 -1.20 -27.03 1.26
N TYR A 159 -0.27 -26.18 0.83
CA TYR A 159 1.10 -26.59 0.47
C TYR A 159 1.80 -27.28 1.64
N LEU A 160 1.78 -26.68 2.84
CA LEU A 160 2.41 -27.31 4.01
C LEU A 160 1.73 -28.62 4.42
N LEU A 161 0.41 -28.71 4.33
CA LEU A 161 -0.32 -29.96 4.61
C LEU A 161 0.02 -31.06 3.61
N GLU A 162 0.06 -30.74 2.31
CA GLU A 162 0.48 -31.68 1.27
C GLU A 162 1.91 -32.17 1.51
N HIS A 163 2.84 -31.25 1.83
CA HIS A 163 4.22 -31.61 2.16
C HIS A 163 4.33 -32.46 3.44
N ALA A 164 3.49 -32.19 4.44
CA ALA A 164 3.45 -32.99 5.66
C ALA A 164 2.90 -34.41 5.39
N GLU A 165 1.88 -34.54 4.55
CA GLU A 165 1.35 -35.85 4.11
C GLU A 165 2.40 -36.65 3.34
N VAL A 166 3.10 -36.04 2.38
CA VAL A 166 4.21 -36.68 1.66
C VAL A 166 5.32 -37.09 2.62
N LEU A 167 5.68 -36.24 3.59
CA LEU A 167 6.65 -36.59 4.62
C LEU A 167 6.19 -37.78 5.47
N ARG A 168 4.89 -37.85 5.81
CA ARG A 168 4.33 -38.97 6.56
C ARG A 168 4.57 -40.28 5.81
N ASP A 169 4.23 -40.32 4.53
CA ASP A 169 4.35 -41.52 3.72
C ASP A 169 5.81 -41.92 3.50
N ASP A 170 6.71 -40.95 3.32
CA ASP A 170 8.15 -41.18 3.27
C ASP A 170 8.67 -41.81 4.58
N VAL A 171 8.22 -41.32 5.74
CA VAL A 171 8.63 -41.85 7.06
C VAL A 171 8.08 -43.25 7.30
N ILE A 172 6.83 -43.53 6.91
CA ILE A 172 6.26 -44.89 6.97
C ILE A 172 7.13 -45.85 6.16
N TRP A 173 7.52 -45.44 4.96
CA TRP A 173 8.35 -46.26 4.09
C TRP A 173 9.73 -46.51 4.69
N VAL A 174 10.41 -45.46 5.18
CA VAL A 174 11.73 -45.62 5.83
C VAL A 174 11.63 -46.50 7.07
N ALA A 175 10.60 -46.30 7.91
CA ALA A 175 10.39 -47.12 9.10
C ALA A 175 10.23 -48.60 8.75
N ALA A 176 9.40 -48.93 7.75
CA ALA A 176 9.20 -50.31 7.30
C ALA A 176 10.49 -50.97 6.80
N GLU A 177 11.30 -50.25 6.03
CA GLU A 177 12.59 -50.75 5.54
C GLU A 177 13.61 -50.95 6.68
N LEU A 178 13.63 -50.05 7.67
CA LEU A 178 14.47 -50.22 8.86
C LEU A 178 14.01 -51.39 9.73
N GLU A 179 12.69 -51.60 9.88
CA GLU A 179 12.11 -52.75 10.58
C GLU A 179 12.48 -54.07 9.89
N ALA A 180 12.47 -54.11 8.55
CA ALA A 180 12.91 -55.27 7.78
C ALA A 180 14.42 -55.52 7.89
N ALA A 181 15.23 -54.47 8.06
CA ALA A 181 16.68 -54.55 8.21
C ALA A 181 17.16 -54.76 9.67
N ARG A 182 16.27 -55.12 10.60
CA ARG A 182 16.58 -55.26 12.03
C ARG A 182 17.77 -56.17 12.32
N ASP A 183 17.91 -57.29 11.61
CA ASP A 183 19.03 -58.22 11.83
C ASP A 183 20.40 -57.55 11.59
N VAL A 184 20.44 -56.57 10.68
CA VAL A 184 21.65 -55.78 10.40
C VAL A 184 21.92 -54.81 11.55
N PHE A 185 20.89 -54.24 12.18
CA PHE A 185 21.04 -53.33 13.34
C PHE A 185 21.76 -54.02 14.51
N GLU A 186 21.38 -55.26 14.80
CA GLU A 186 21.96 -56.05 15.89
C GLU A 186 23.36 -56.58 15.55
N ALA A 187 23.61 -56.93 14.28
CA ALA A 187 24.87 -57.51 13.84
C ALA A 187 25.97 -56.47 13.60
N ASP A 188 25.65 -55.33 12.97
CA ASP A 188 26.61 -54.33 12.51
C ASP A 188 25.97 -52.92 12.43
N LYS A 189 26.21 -52.11 13.45
CA LYS A 189 25.69 -50.74 13.56
C LYS A 189 26.22 -49.80 12.48
N ASP A 190 27.46 -49.98 12.02
CA ASP A 190 28.05 -49.12 10.99
C ASP A 190 27.40 -49.40 9.64
N ARG A 191 27.18 -50.69 9.33
CA ARG A 191 26.45 -51.09 8.14
C ARG A 191 24.99 -50.64 8.19
N PHE A 192 24.35 -50.70 9.34
CA PHE A 192 23.00 -50.18 9.51
C PHE A 192 22.93 -48.66 9.32
N GLN A 193 23.94 -47.90 9.77
CA GLN A 193 24.00 -46.47 9.52
C GLN A 193 24.11 -46.12 8.04
N GLN A 194 24.79 -46.95 7.24
CA GLN A 194 24.83 -46.81 5.79
C GLN A 194 23.46 -47.07 5.15
N VAL A 195 22.73 -48.08 5.63
CA VAL A 195 21.34 -48.36 5.21
C VAL A 195 20.44 -47.17 5.54
N LEU A 196 20.47 -46.68 6.79
CA LEU A 196 19.72 -45.49 7.20
C LEU A 196 20.01 -44.28 6.31
N THR A 197 21.30 -44.06 6.01
CA THR A 197 21.74 -42.95 5.14
C THR A 197 21.21 -43.10 3.72
N ALA A 198 21.24 -44.31 3.16
CA ALA A 198 20.73 -44.59 1.82
C ALA A 198 19.21 -44.42 1.72
N LEU A 199 18.46 -44.90 2.72
CA LEU A 199 17.00 -44.74 2.80
C LEU A 199 16.61 -43.25 2.91
N ALA A 200 17.27 -42.53 3.80
CA ALA A 200 17.06 -41.10 3.99
C ALA A 200 17.39 -40.28 2.72
N ALA A 201 18.49 -40.61 2.04
CA ALA A 201 18.86 -39.97 0.77
C ALA A 201 17.82 -40.23 -0.33
N THR A 202 17.30 -41.46 -0.41
CA THR A 202 16.29 -41.86 -1.42
C THR A 202 15.00 -41.04 -1.31
N ARG A 203 14.57 -40.74 -0.09
CA ARG A 203 13.36 -39.93 0.19
C ARG A 203 13.64 -38.44 0.36
N SER A 204 14.88 -38.00 0.13
CA SER A 204 15.33 -36.62 0.35
C SER A 204 14.98 -36.12 1.76
N LEU A 205 15.27 -36.93 2.78
CA LEU A 205 15.05 -36.66 4.20
C LEU A 205 16.37 -36.24 4.87
N PRO A 206 16.76 -34.96 4.75
CA PRO A 206 18.09 -34.48 5.13
C PRO A 206 18.39 -34.63 6.63
N PHE A 207 17.39 -34.42 7.48
CA PHE A 207 17.51 -34.56 8.92
C PHE A 207 16.83 -35.86 9.33
N THR A 208 17.53 -36.99 9.24
CA THR A 208 17.02 -38.30 9.66
C THR A 208 17.88 -38.89 10.77
N SER A 209 17.25 -39.28 11.88
CA SER A 209 17.93 -39.89 13.02
C SER A 209 17.05 -40.88 13.78
N LEU A 210 17.71 -41.84 14.41
CA LEU A 210 17.12 -42.67 15.46
C LEU A 210 17.38 -42.03 16.81
N VAL A 211 16.33 -41.97 17.61
CA VAL A 211 16.33 -41.28 18.90
C VAL A 211 15.76 -42.23 19.95
N ALA A 212 16.35 -42.25 21.14
CA ALA A 212 15.83 -42.98 22.29
C ALA A 212 14.67 -42.21 22.94
N SER A 213 13.95 -42.86 23.86
CA SER A 213 12.82 -42.25 24.58
C SER A 213 13.18 -41.03 25.44
N ASP A 214 14.45 -40.88 25.82
CA ASP A 214 15.01 -39.74 26.54
C ASP A 214 15.43 -38.57 25.63
N GLY A 215 15.27 -38.70 24.31
CA GLY A 215 15.66 -37.69 23.33
C GLY A 215 17.10 -37.80 22.85
N ASP A 216 17.89 -38.75 23.36
CA ASP A 216 19.27 -38.93 22.91
C ASP A 216 19.32 -39.53 21.49
N THR A 217 20.16 -38.95 20.64
CA THR A 217 20.35 -39.45 19.27
C THR A 217 21.21 -40.71 19.28
N LEU A 218 20.59 -41.85 18.97
CA LEU A 218 21.27 -43.14 18.86
C LEU A 218 22.08 -43.26 17.57
N MET A 219 21.51 -42.79 16.45
CA MET A 219 22.13 -42.88 15.14
C MET A 219 21.60 -41.79 14.21
N ARG A 220 22.40 -41.35 13.24
CA ARG A 220 21.99 -40.34 12.25
C ARG A 220 22.40 -40.74 10.85
N ALA A 221 21.54 -40.40 9.88
CA ALA A 221 21.88 -40.42 8.47
C ALA A 221 23.00 -39.40 8.17
N GLN A 222 24.03 -39.83 7.44
CA GLN A 222 25.16 -38.96 7.09
C GLN A 222 24.88 -38.20 5.80
N ILE A 223 24.02 -37.18 5.87
CA ILE A 223 23.65 -36.34 4.72
C ILE A 223 24.20 -34.92 4.91
N ASN A 224 24.89 -34.39 3.90
CA ASN A 224 25.46 -33.05 3.93
C ASN A 224 24.37 -31.99 3.75
N VAL A 225 23.89 -31.43 4.86
CA VAL A 225 22.84 -30.40 4.87
C VAL A 225 23.27 -29.20 5.70
N GLN A 226 22.88 -28.00 5.27
CA GLN A 226 23.16 -26.77 5.99
C GLN A 226 22.18 -26.58 7.15
N GLY A 227 22.69 -26.17 8.30
CA GLY A 227 21.90 -25.86 9.50
C GLY A 227 22.17 -26.80 10.67
N PRO A 228 21.83 -26.38 11.90
CA PRO A 228 21.96 -27.22 13.08
C PRO A 228 20.96 -28.39 13.02
N GLN A 229 21.35 -29.53 13.59
CA GLN A 229 20.41 -30.64 13.77
C GLN A 229 19.25 -30.18 14.68
N PRO A 230 18.00 -30.50 14.33
CA PRO A 230 16.86 -30.25 15.21
C PRO A 230 16.97 -31.09 16.48
N LEU A 231 16.74 -30.46 17.64
CA LEU A 231 16.70 -31.17 18.92
C LEU A 231 15.35 -31.88 19.08
N VAL A 232 15.38 -33.17 19.40
CA VAL A 232 14.19 -33.95 19.75
C VAL A 232 14.11 -34.02 21.27
N THR A 233 13.10 -33.41 21.87
CA THR A 233 12.91 -33.45 23.33
C THR A 233 11.96 -34.60 23.72
N PRO A 234 12.08 -35.13 24.95
CA PRO A 234 11.16 -36.13 25.48
C PRO A 234 9.68 -35.71 25.40
N GLU A 235 9.42 -34.41 25.55
CA GLU A 235 8.07 -33.83 25.46
C GLU A 235 7.41 -34.06 24.09
N ILE A 236 8.20 -34.06 23.01
CA ILE A 236 7.69 -34.27 21.64
C ILE A 236 7.49 -35.77 21.36
N LEU A 237 8.27 -36.63 22.03
CA LEU A 237 8.12 -38.09 21.96
C LEU A 237 6.92 -38.59 22.79
N ALA A 238 6.49 -37.81 23.78
CA ALA A 238 5.33 -38.12 24.61
C ALA A 238 4.04 -38.14 23.77
N GLY A 239 3.46 -39.34 23.64
CA GLY A 239 2.24 -39.56 22.83
C GLY A 239 2.49 -40.04 21.40
N VAL A 240 3.75 -40.29 21.01
CA VAL A 240 4.05 -40.97 19.73
C VAL A 240 3.75 -42.46 19.86
N GLU A 241 2.81 -42.94 19.05
CA GLU A 241 2.39 -44.34 19.02
C GLU A 241 3.29 -45.20 18.11
N GLU A 242 3.30 -46.51 18.36
CA GLU A 242 4.09 -47.48 17.60
C GLU A 242 3.54 -47.67 16.18
N GLY A 243 4.40 -47.45 15.18
CA GLY A 243 4.05 -47.58 13.76
C GLY A 243 3.07 -46.54 13.22
N VAL A 244 2.71 -45.52 14.01
CA VAL A 244 1.87 -44.39 13.57
C VAL A 244 2.71 -43.11 13.57
N PRO A 245 3.06 -42.56 12.39
CA PRO A 245 3.84 -41.33 12.34
C PRO A 245 3.03 -40.13 12.84
N THR A 246 3.64 -39.39 13.75
CA THR A 246 3.13 -38.15 14.32
C THR A 246 3.83 -36.98 13.62
N LEU A 247 3.04 -36.10 12.98
CA LEU A 247 3.56 -34.94 12.26
C LEU A 247 3.92 -33.79 13.20
N LEU A 248 5.08 -33.17 12.93
CA LEU A 248 5.56 -31.99 13.62
C LEU A 248 5.38 -30.76 12.72
N SER A 249 4.65 -29.77 13.24
CA SER A 249 4.42 -28.52 12.55
C SER A 249 5.66 -27.61 12.59
N PRO A 250 5.87 -26.72 11.59
CA PRO A 250 7.04 -25.84 11.48
C PRO A 250 7.39 -24.99 12.71
N GLY A 251 6.44 -24.75 13.60
CA GLY A 251 6.65 -24.13 14.91
C GLY A 251 7.58 -22.92 14.84
N SER A 252 8.58 -22.88 15.73
CA SER A 252 9.67 -21.91 15.72
C SER A 252 10.92 -22.39 14.96
N THR A 253 10.97 -23.67 14.57
CA THR A 253 12.16 -24.33 14.04
C THR A 253 12.23 -24.34 12.51
N ASN A 254 11.24 -23.81 11.79
CA ASN A 254 11.21 -23.70 10.32
C ASN A 254 11.33 -25.05 9.58
N LEU A 255 10.89 -26.14 10.20
CA LEU A 255 11.05 -27.50 9.71
C LEU A 255 9.73 -28.27 9.79
N VAL A 256 9.35 -28.97 8.73
CA VAL A 256 8.29 -29.97 8.82
C VAL A 256 8.94 -31.29 9.17
N GLY A 257 8.53 -31.86 10.29
CA GLY A 257 9.08 -33.10 10.84
C GLY A 257 8.03 -34.18 10.99
N SER A 258 8.49 -35.40 11.22
CA SER A 258 7.64 -36.54 11.55
C SER A 258 8.41 -37.51 12.46
N LEU A 259 7.70 -38.10 13.40
CA LEU A 259 8.21 -39.02 14.40
C LEU A 259 7.40 -40.31 14.40
N VAL A 260 8.05 -41.46 14.44
CA VAL A 260 7.37 -42.74 14.60
C VAL A 260 8.17 -43.66 15.51
N LYS A 261 7.51 -44.35 16.44
CA LYS A 261 8.15 -45.42 17.23
C LYS A 261 8.27 -46.67 16.34
N LEU A 262 9.49 -47.16 16.18
CA LEU A 262 9.78 -48.30 15.31
C LEU A 262 9.34 -49.62 15.96
N ARG A 263 8.78 -50.52 15.17
CA ARG A 263 8.33 -51.84 15.64
C ARG A 263 9.50 -52.79 15.83
N GLY A 264 9.48 -53.52 16.94
CA GLY A 264 10.52 -54.51 17.23
C GLY A 264 11.87 -53.91 17.67
N TYR A 265 11.93 -52.59 17.91
CA TYR A 265 13.06 -51.94 18.56
C TYR A 265 12.67 -51.54 19.99
N GLU A 266 13.60 -51.63 20.94
CA GLU A 266 13.37 -51.12 22.30
C GLU A 266 13.44 -49.59 22.28
N ASP A 267 12.30 -48.96 22.59
CA ASP A 267 12.14 -47.51 22.81
C ASP A 267 12.89 -46.60 21.82
N THR A 268 12.89 -47.02 20.55
CA THR A 268 13.57 -46.32 19.46
C THR A 268 12.56 -45.64 18.55
N TYR A 269 12.83 -44.38 18.26
CA TYR A 269 12.00 -43.51 17.44
C TYR A 269 12.77 -43.09 16.20
N LEU A 270 12.13 -43.17 15.04
CA LEU A 270 12.61 -42.57 13.81
C LEU A 270 12.12 -41.13 13.75
N PHE A 271 13.06 -40.20 13.76
CA PHE A 271 12.83 -38.78 13.48
C PHE A 271 13.28 -38.48 12.06
N ALA A 272 12.42 -37.83 11.28
CA ALA A 272 12.80 -37.27 9.99
C ALA A 272 12.23 -35.86 9.83
N ALA A 273 13.01 -34.93 9.27
CA ALA A 273 12.57 -33.57 8.98
C ALA A 273 13.14 -33.02 7.68
N LYS A 274 12.37 -32.13 7.05
CA LYS A 274 12.75 -31.35 5.87
C LYS A 274 12.67 -29.85 6.19
N PRO A 275 13.65 -29.04 5.76
CA PRO A 275 13.54 -27.59 5.87
C PRO A 275 12.42 -27.09 4.98
N VAL A 276 11.69 -26.10 5.47
CA VAL A 276 10.73 -25.33 4.68
C VAL A 276 11.41 -24.04 4.26
N ASP A 277 11.09 -23.59 3.04
CA ASP A 277 11.55 -22.29 2.55
C ASP A 277 11.16 -21.17 3.53
N GLN A 278 12.13 -20.33 3.90
CA GLN A 278 11.94 -19.24 4.84
C GLN A 278 10.90 -18.24 4.32
N ASP A 279 10.83 -18.04 3.00
CA ASP A 279 9.88 -17.12 2.38
C ASP A 279 8.44 -17.58 2.67
N VAL A 280 8.16 -18.88 2.55
CA VAL A 280 6.83 -19.47 2.83
C VAL A 280 6.44 -19.29 4.29
N LEU A 281 7.39 -19.44 5.21
CA LEU A 281 7.16 -19.27 6.64
C LEU A 281 6.96 -17.81 7.05
N GLU A 282 7.69 -16.89 6.41
CA GLU A 282 7.52 -15.45 6.58
C GLU A 282 6.15 -15.00 6.08
N TYR A 283 5.72 -15.47 4.90
CA TYR A 283 4.37 -15.20 4.39
C TYR A 283 3.28 -15.67 5.36
N MET A 284 3.43 -16.85 5.96
CA MET A 284 2.50 -17.34 6.98
C MET A 284 2.48 -16.45 8.22
N LYS A 285 3.65 -16.10 8.75
CA LYS A 285 3.78 -15.27 9.94
C LYS A 285 3.19 -13.87 9.74
N LEU A 286 3.49 -13.24 8.61
CA LEU A 286 2.93 -11.94 8.23
C LEU A 286 1.40 -12.01 8.07
N THR A 287 0.89 -13.09 7.49
CA THR A 287 -0.55 -13.27 7.31
C THR A 287 -1.28 -13.53 8.63
N ASP A 288 -0.68 -14.28 9.56
CA ASP A 288 -1.22 -14.48 10.91
C ASP A 288 -1.21 -13.19 11.74
N GLN A 289 -0.13 -12.39 11.65
CA GLN A 289 0.00 -11.13 12.39
C GLN A 289 -0.96 -10.04 11.89
N ASN A 290 -1.09 -9.86 10.57
CA ASN A 290 -1.91 -8.80 9.99
C ASN A 290 -3.42 -8.94 10.28
N ILE A 291 -3.92 -10.16 10.52
CA ILE A 291 -5.34 -10.39 10.87
C ILE A 291 -5.66 -9.99 12.32
N SER A 292 -4.67 -10.07 13.23
CA SER A 292 -4.86 -9.65 14.62
C SER A 292 -5.06 -8.13 14.74
N GLU A 293 -4.34 -7.34 13.96
CA GLU A 293 -4.54 -5.88 13.86
C GLU A 293 -5.86 -5.53 13.15
N TYR A 294 -6.22 -6.20 12.06
CA TYR A 294 -7.45 -5.90 11.32
C TYR A 294 -8.74 -6.20 12.10
N ARG A 295 -8.77 -7.23 12.97
CA ARG A 295 -9.93 -7.49 13.84
C ARG A 295 -10.17 -6.36 14.85
N VAL A 296 -9.11 -5.72 15.34
CA VAL A 296 -9.18 -4.59 16.29
C VAL A 296 -9.65 -3.31 15.61
N TYR A 297 -9.28 -3.07 14.35
CA TYR A 297 -9.75 -1.91 13.59
C TYR A 297 -11.19 -2.06 13.08
N ALA A 298 -11.62 -3.28 12.75
CA ALA A 298 -13.01 -3.54 12.34
C ALA A 298 -14.03 -3.28 13.47
N SER A 299 -13.67 -3.54 14.73
CA SER A 299 -14.56 -3.28 15.88
C SER A 299 -14.69 -1.80 16.26
N ASN A 300 -13.80 -0.92 15.78
CA ASN A 300 -13.76 0.51 16.15
C ASN A 300 -14.25 1.47 15.04
N ARG A 301 -14.75 0.95 13.91
CA ARG A 301 -15.14 1.78 12.75
C ARG A 301 -16.29 2.76 13.03
N VAL A 302 -17.10 2.51 14.07
CA VAL A 302 -18.23 3.37 14.47
C VAL A 302 -17.76 4.66 15.18
N VAL A 303 -16.60 4.67 15.83
CA VAL A 303 -16.13 5.84 16.62
C VAL A 303 -15.46 6.90 15.73
N PHE A 304 -14.81 6.50 14.63
CA PHE A 304 -14.08 7.44 13.76
C PHE A 304 -14.98 8.25 12.82
N GLN A 305 -16.19 7.80 12.50
CA GLN A 305 -17.13 8.55 11.65
C GLN A 305 -17.87 9.68 12.39
N LEU A 306 -17.74 9.76 13.73
CA LEU A 306 -18.36 10.79 14.55
C LEU A 306 -17.41 11.94 14.94
N THR A 307 -16.14 11.88 14.54
CA THR A 307 -15.11 12.84 14.98
C THR A 307 -14.55 13.74 13.87
N PHE A 308 -14.85 13.48 12.59
CA PHE A 308 -14.41 14.32 11.45
C PHE A 308 -15.52 14.61 10.46
#